data_AF-A0AA37XGE8-F1
#
_entry.id   AF-A0AA37XGE8-F1
#
_cell.length_a   1.000
_cell.length_b   1.000
_cell.length_c   1.000
_cell.angle_alpha   90.00
_cell.angle_beta   90.00
_cell.angle_gamma   90.00
#
_symmetry.space_group_name_H-M   'P 1'
#
loop_
_entity.id
_entity.type
_entity.pdbx_description
1 polymer ?
#
loop_
_entity_poly.entity_id
_entity_poly.type
_entity_poly.pdbx_seq_one_letter_code
_entity_poly.pdbx_strand_id
1 'polypeptide(L)'
;MGIADARPPVPAPPHTVGPMTGRAARPGPRTRRTLLATAALAATLGLAAPATAAGPVLVSEGDLDISAQRTVVSWADGQQRMLLEYDLQGRSDATEPAIVLIATPTRPLMAIADPDLMQAFVDAGSPEVIEEEEWWPDLQSFGGGDDTPFWLRPDTALAPVGDGARPHDPNSAAAIIGYYQNQGFEIGEETASALERYVGAGWTISEISLDPAPESLDARSTPVVEMRFASPEPIAPVLLTAGGALPVDLSTYVIGTERLDRTSTPSSATVRFSGPVDVATSPLLADWLEPYGGTAVMTVVDQTISNPSQLSDDVTFGPSIYGAVDAGTEVVRVERIILGIPAGIMLVAGGMLVVAAAGVTISRLMQRGYRD
;
A
#
# COMPACT_ATOMS: atom_id res chain seq x y z
N MET A 1 -38.69 9.53 43.66
CA MET A 1 -38.49 9.73 45.11
C MET A 1 -37.47 8.70 45.57
N GLY A 2 -36.28 9.14 45.97
CA GLY A 2 -35.13 8.28 46.28
C GLY A 2 -33.83 9.06 46.08
N ILE A 3 -33.42 9.78 47.13
CA ILE A 3 -32.20 10.58 47.22
C ILE A 3 -31.11 9.69 47.82
N ALA A 4 -29.93 9.63 47.18
CA ALA A 4 -28.64 9.27 47.79
C ALA A 4 -27.54 9.46 46.72
N ASP A 5 -26.29 9.81 47.01
CA ASP A 5 -25.63 10.51 48.11
C ASP A 5 -24.23 10.78 47.55
N ALA A 6 -23.75 12.01 47.63
CA ALA A 6 -22.52 12.44 46.99
C ALA A 6 -21.33 12.24 47.94
N ARG A 7 -20.21 11.69 47.43
CA ARG A 7 -18.91 11.75 48.12
C ARG A 7 -17.80 12.35 47.24
N PRO A 8 -16.87 13.12 47.85
CA PRO A 8 -15.94 14.03 47.17
C PRO A 8 -14.58 13.39 46.80
N PRO A 9 -13.72 14.09 46.02
CA PRO A 9 -12.50 13.53 45.44
C PRO A 9 -11.31 13.47 46.41
N VAL A 10 -10.42 12.49 46.17
CA VAL A 10 -9.18 12.24 46.91
C VAL A 10 -7.99 12.94 46.24
N PRO A 11 -7.12 13.66 47.00
CA PRO A 11 -5.97 14.38 46.47
C PRO A 11 -4.70 13.53 46.32
N ALA A 12 -3.83 13.93 45.39
CA ALA A 12 -2.53 13.34 45.09
C ALA A 12 -1.44 13.64 46.15
N PRO A 13 -0.48 12.72 46.37
CA PRO A 13 0.71 12.99 47.17
C PRO A 13 1.94 13.47 46.35
N PRO A 14 2.93 14.11 47.02
CA PRO A 14 3.81 15.12 46.43
C PRO A 14 5.23 14.64 46.03
N HIS A 15 5.88 15.49 45.24
CA HIS A 15 7.30 15.46 44.87
C HIS A 15 8.24 15.57 46.09
N THR A 16 9.23 14.68 46.16
CA THR A 16 10.38 14.78 47.07
C THR A 16 11.64 15.11 46.30
N VAL A 17 12.10 16.36 46.47
CA VAL A 17 13.46 16.83 46.20
C VAL A 17 14.28 16.65 47.48
N GLY A 18 15.39 15.92 47.39
CA GLY A 18 16.35 15.72 48.48
C GLY A 18 17.72 16.33 48.14
N PRO A 19 18.40 16.97 49.10
CA PRO A 19 19.47 17.93 48.84
C PRO A 19 20.86 17.31 48.58
N MET A 20 21.57 17.94 47.65
CA MET A 20 23.02 17.89 47.50
C MET A 20 23.72 18.53 48.72
N THR A 21 24.52 17.74 49.43
CA THR A 21 25.65 18.24 50.21
C THR A 21 26.76 17.22 50.20
N GLY A 22 28.00 17.62 49.89
CA GLY A 22 29.14 16.83 50.31
C GLY A 22 30.41 16.87 49.46
N ARG A 23 31.09 18.02 49.50
CA ARG A 23 32.54 18.11 49.75
C ARG A 23 33.53 17.67 48.65
N ALA A 24 34.27 18.68 48.20
CA ALA A 24 35.46 18.60 47.38
C ALA A 24 36.61 17.80 48.04
N ALA A 25 37.37 17.09 47.21
CA ALA A 25 38.77 16.75 47.45
C ALA A 25 39.57 16.88 46.13
N ARG A 26 40.74 17.50 46.26
CA ARG A 26 41.66 17.98 45.21
C ARG A 26 42.47 16.86 44.52
N PRO A 27 43.13 17.16 43.39
CA PRO A 27 43.67 16.17 42.46
C PRO A 27 45.10 15.71 42.82
N GLY A 28 45.42 14.47 42.45
CA GLY A 28 46.76 13.88 42.54
C GLY A 28 47.07 13.01 41.30
N PRO A 29 48.34 12.79 40.97
CA PRO A 29 48.83 12.61 39.60
C PRO A 29 48.49 11.24 39.01
N ARG A 30 47.91 11.24 37.80
CA ARG A 30 47.62 10.04 37.03
C ARG A 30 48.90 9.44 36.46
N THR A 31 49.41 8.44 37.16
CA THR A 31 50.33 7.43 36.63
C THR A 31 49.63 6.65 35.53
N ARG A 32 50.23 6.64 34.34
CA ARG A 32 49.84 5.78 33.22
C ARG A 32 49.85 4.31 33.66
N ARG A 33 48.67 3.69 33.68
CA ARG A 33 48.52 2.23 33.65
C ARG A 33 47.53 1.88 32.55
N THR A 34 48.10 1.35 31.48
CA THR A 34 47.48 0.56 30.44
C THR A 34 46.58 -0.51 31.06
N LEU A 35 45.27 -0.34 30.94
CA LEU A 35 44.30 -1.41 31.10
C LEU A 35 43.75 -1.72 29.71
N LEU A 36 44.21 -2.84 29.16
CA LEU A 36 43.56 -3.56 28.08
C LEU A 36 42.16 -3.95 28.58
N ALA A 37 41.16 -3.15 28.25
CA ALA A 37 39.77 -3.53 28.37
C ALA A 37 39.40 -4.28 27.09
N THR A 38 39.48 -5.60 27.14
CA THR A 38 38.92 -6.49 26.12
C THR A 38 37.39 -6.37 26.24
N ALA A 39 36.81 -5.42 25.52
CA ALA A 39 35.37 -5.35 25.33
C ALA A 39 34.98 -6.51 24.40
N ALA A 40 34.63 -7.65 24.99
CA ALA A 40 33.91 -8.71 24.29
C ALA A 40 32.52 -8.15 23.99
N LEU A 41 32.38 -7.55 22.80
CA LEU A 41 31.10 -7.19 22.22
C LEU A 41 30.36 -8.51 21.96
N ALA A 42 29.54 -8.94 22.91
CA ALA A 42 28.55 -9.97 22.68
C ALA A 42 27.51 -9.36 21.73
N ALA A 43 27.80 -9.45 20.43
CA ALA A 43 26.79 -9.30 19.40
C ALA A 43 25.80 -10.46 19.60
N THR A 44 24.76 -10.22 20.38
CA THR A 44 23.52 -10.98 20.26
C THR A 44 23.03 -10.73 18.85
N LEU A 45 23.44 -11.62 17.94
CA LEU A 45 22.76 -11.84 16.68
C LEU A 45 21.32 -12.20 17.08
N GLY A 46 20.47 -11.19 17.17
CA GLY A 46 19.04 -11.38 17.03
C GLY A 46 18.87 -11.94 15.65
N LEU A 47 18.85 -13.27 15.54
CA LEU A 47 18.25 -13.94 14.41
C LEU A 47 16.79 -13.50 14.46
N ALA A 48 16.48 -12.42 13.73
CA ALA A 48 15.12 -12.24 13.26
C ALA A 48 14.78 -13.55 12.55
N ALA A 49 13.76 -14.25 13.06
CA ALA A 49 13.22 -15.37 12.32
C ALA A 49 12.91 -14.86 10.90
N PRO A 50 13.25 -15.61 9.84
CA PRO A 50 12.84 -15.21 8.50
C PRO A 50 11.32 -15.00 8.57
N ALA A 51 10.87 -13.81 8.18
CA ALA A 51 9.46 -13.55 7.97
C ALA A 51 9.08 -14.32 6.70
N THR A 52 8.89 -15.63 6.83
CA THR A 52 8.20 -16.38 5.79
C THR A 52 6.84 -15.74 5.64
N ALA A 53 6.45 -15.42 4.41
CA ALA A 53 5.14 -14.91 4.04
C ALA A 53 4.04 -15.72 4.75
N ALA A 54 3.46 -15.14 5.81
CA ALA A 54 2.42 -15.77 6.62
C ALA A 54 1.01 -15.32 6.20
N GLY A 55 0.93 -14.44 5.20
CA GLY A 55 -0.28 -13.79 4.72
C GLY A 55 -0.99 -14.53 3.57
N PRO A 56 -1.81 -13.82 2.79
CA PRO A 56 -2.58 -14.42 1.68
C PRO A 56 -1.69 -14.81 0.49
N VAL A 57 -0.44 -14.34 0.47
CA VAL A 57 0.56 -14.68 -0.54
C VAL A 57 1.39 -15.84 -0.01
N LEU A 58 1.36 -16.95 -0.73
CA LEU A 58 2.13 -18.15 -0.43
C LEU A 58 3.32 -18.21 -1.37
N VAL A 59 4.51 -18.29 -0.78
CA VAL A 59 5.77 -18.55 -1.48
C VAL A 59 6.50 -19.68 -0.75
N SER A 60 7.21 -20.54 -1.48
CA SER A 60 7.97 -21.63 -0.87
C SER A 60 9.32 -21.17 -0.30
N GLU A 61 9.84 -20.04 -0.78
CA GLU A 61 11.07 -19.40 -0.30
C GLU A 61 11.03 -17.89 -0.57
N GLY A 62 11.24 -17.08 0.48
CA GLY A 62 11.18 -15.62 0.39
C GLY A 62 10.25 -14.99 1.43
N ASP A 63 10.05 -13.68 1.30
CA ASP A 63 9.27 -12.83 2.22
C ASP A 63 8.23 -11.96 1.50
N LEU A 64 7.74 -12.44 0.35
CA LEU A 64 6.77 -11.75 -0.48
C LEU A 64 5.42 -11.55 0.24
N ASP A 65 4.92 -10.32 0.25
CA ASP A 65 3.66 -9.97 0.91
C ASP A 65 2.91 -8.86 0.17
N ILE A 66 1.65 -8.62 0.56
CA ILE A 66 0.79 -7.61 -0.04
C ILE A 66 1.04 -6.26 0.64
N SER A 67 1.50 -5.27 -0.13
CA SER A 67 1.62 -3.88 0.32
C SER A 67 0.39 -3.06 -0.02
N ALA A 68 -0.41 -3.49 -0.99
CA ALA A 68 -1.68 -2.86 -1.29
C ALA A 68 -2.68 -3.73 -2.03
N GLN A 69 -3.95 -3.32 -1.93
CA GLN A 69 -5.08 -3.93 -2.62
C GLN A 69 -5.92 -2.85 -3.29
N ARG A 70 -6.16 -3.02 -4.59
CA ARG A 70 -7.14 -2.25 -5.35
C ARG A 70 -8.33 -3.13 -5.67
N THR A 71 -9.53 -2.65 -5.37
CA THR A 71 -10.75 -3.41 -5.61
C THR A 71 -11.83 -2.55 -6.21
N VAL A 72 -12.41 -2.99 -7.32
CA VAL A 72 -13.65 -2.43 -7.85
C VAL A 72 -14.80 -3.35 -7.45
N VAL A 73 -15.90 -2.80 -6.93
CA VAL A 73 -17.09 -3.54 -6.56
C VAL A 73 -18.28 -2.93 -7.28
N SER A 74 -18.95 -3.72 -8.11
CA SER A 74 -20.27 -3.39 -8.65
C SER A 74 -21.26 -4.44 -8.16
N TRP A 75 -22.35 -3.99 -7.56
CA TRP A 75 -23.36 -4.87 -6.99
C TRP A 75 -24.75 -4.48 -7.49
N ALA A 76 -25.36 -5.39 -8.25
CA ALA A 76 -26.69 -5.23 -8.82
C ALA A 76 -27.45 -6.56 -8.73
N ASP A 77 -28.70 -6.51 -8.27
CA ASP A 77 -29.60 -7.68 -8.21
C ASP A 77 -29.02 -8.91 -7.47
N GLY A 78 -28.25 -8.69 -6.40
CA GLY A 78 -27.62 -9.76 -5.62
C GLY A 78 -26.46 -10.46 -6.34
N GLN A 79 -26.00 -9.91 -7.47
CA GLN A 79 -24.79 -10.31 -8.16
C GLN A 79 -23.72 -9.25 -7.93
N GLN A 80 -22.52 -9.71 -7.60
CA GLN A 80 -21.34 -8.87 -7.50
C GLN A 80 -20.39 -9.15 -8.65
N ARG A 81 -19.97 -8.08 -9.32
CA ARG A 81 -18.83 -8.05 -10.23
C ARG A 81 -17.68 -7.34 -9.52
N MET A 82 -16.50 -7.92 -9.53
CA MET A 82 -15.34 -7.40 -8.82
C MET A 82 -14.10 -7.39 -9.72
N LEU A 83 -13.34 -6.30 -9.71
CA LEU A 83 -11.94 -6.31 -10.19
C LEU A 83 -11.04 -6.29 -8.97
N LEU A 84 -9.95 -7.04 -9.04
CA LEU A 84 -8.99 -7.14 -7.95
C LEU A 84 -7.58 -7.11 -8.51
N GLU A 85 -6.74 -6.32 -7.86
CA GLU A 85 -5.31 -6.21 -8.11
C GLU A 85 -4.61 -6.01 -6.77
N TYR A 86 -3.45 -6.63 -6.60
CA TYR A 86 -2.61 -6.49 -5.42
C TYR A 86 -1.24 -5.98 -5.83
N ASP A 87 -0.67 -5.09 -5.03
CA ASP A 87 0.76 -4.81 -5.09
C ASP A 87 1.48 -5.75 -4.16
N LEU A 88 2.58 -6.30 -4.66
CA LEU A 88 3.45 -7.19 -3.91
C LEU A 88 4.76 -6.46 -3.58
N GLN A 89 5.30 -6.76 -2.41
CA GLN A 89 6.58 -6.26 -1.95
C GLN A 89 7.37 -7.38 -1.27
N GLY A 90 8.69 -7.35 -1.43
CA GLY A 90 9.60 -8.36 -0.90
C GLY A 90 10.27 -9.15 -2.02
N ARG A 91 10.75 -10.34 -1.69
CA ARG A 91 11.53 -11.19 -2.59
C ARG A 91 11.00 -12.61 -2.59
N SER A 92 11.04 -13.23 -3.76
CA SER A 92 10.88 -14.67 -3.92
C SER A 92 12.18 -15.26 -4.44
N ASP A 93 12.74 -16.22 -3.72
CA ASP A 93 13.88 -17.03 -4.18
C ASP A 93 13.43 -18.37 -4.79
N ALA A 94 12.12 -18.63 -4.74
CA ALA A 94 11.52 -19.84 -5.24
C ALA A 94 11.53 -19.90 -6.78
N THR A 95 11.74 -21.10 -7.31
CA THR A 95 11.42 -21.45 -8.70
C THR A 95 9.95 -21.80 -8.90
N GLU A 96 9.23 -22.04 -7.81
CA GLU A 96 7.80 -22.36 -7.84
C GLU A 96 6.95 -21.08 -7.95
N PRO A 97 5.73 -21.17 -8.50
CA PRO A 97 4.81 -20.04 -8.56
C PRO A 97 4.47 -19.49 -7.18
N ALA A 98 4.34 -18.17 -7.08
CA ALA A 98 3.69 -17.54 -5.94
C ALA A 98 2.17 -17.69 -6.06
N ILE A 99 1.48 -17.93 -4.95
CA ILE A 99 0.03 -18.14 -4.93
C ILE A 99 -0.63 -17.07 -4.08
N VAL A 100 -1.61 -16.35 -4.62
CA VAL A 100 -2.43 -15.39 -3.84
C VAL A 100 -3.80 -15.99 -3.58
N LEU A 101 -4.17 -16.14 -2.31
CA LEU A 101 -5.48 -16.63 -1.90
C LEU A 101 -6.51 -15.52 -1.84
N ILE A 102 -7.71 -15.80 -2.36
CA ILE A 102 -8.85 -14.88 -2.36
C ILE A 102 -10.08 -15.61 -1.84
N ALA A 103 -10.90 -14.94 -1.04
CA ALA A 103 -12.16 -15.47 -0.54
C ALA A 103 -13.35 -14.77 -1.21
N THR A 104 -14.39 -15.52 -1.55
CA THR A 104 -15.65 -14.99 -2.10
C THR A 104 -16.86 -15.67 -1.46
N PRO A 105 -18.00 -14.97 -1.24
CA PRO A 105 -19.18 -15.55 -0.60
C PRO A 105 -19.73 -16.80 -1.31
N THR A 106 -19.63 -16.84 -2.63
CA THR A 106 -20.04 -17.98 -3.46
C THR A 106 -19.02 -18.21 -4.56
N ARG A 107 -19.05 -19.39 -5.19
CA ARG A 107 -18.07 -19.77 -6.22
C ARG A 107 -18.05 -18.76 -7.37
N PRO A 108 -16.92 -18.08 -7.63
CA PRO A 108 -16.84 -17.06 -8.66
C PRO A 108 -16.57 -17.67 -10.04
N LEU A 109 -17.07 -17.00 -11.07
CA LEU A 109 -16.46 -17.05 -12.40
C LEU A 109 -15.28 -16.09 -12.41
N MET A 110 -14.11 -16.55 -12.81
CA MET A 110 -12.86 -15.78 -12.77
C MET A 110 -12.28 -15.64 -14.18
N ALA A 111 -11.71 -14.48 -14.48
CA ALA A 111 -10.96 -14.23 -15.69
C ALA A 111 -9.88 -13.17 -15.44
N ILE A 112 -8.74 -13.27 -16.14
CA ILE A 112 -7.80 -12.16 -16.20
C ILE A 112 -8.41 -11.05 -17.05
N ALA A 113 -8.48 -9.85 -16.49
CA ALA A 113 -9.03 -8.67 -17.14
C ALA A 113 -7.94 -7.85 -17.84
N ASP A 114 -8.37 -6.95 -18.72
CA ASP A 114 -7.49 -5.94 -19.30
C ASP A 114 -7.06 -4.93 -18.21
N PRO A 115 -5.77 -4.68 -17.99
CA PRO A 115 -5.31 -3.69 -17.02
C PRO A 115 -5.87 -2.27 -17.28
N ASP A 116 -6.14 -1.91 -18.54
CA ASP A 116 -6.72 -0.60 -18.90
C ASP A 116 -8.11 -0.40 -18.29
N LEU A 117 -8.83 -1.49 -17.99
CA LEU A 117 -10.13 -1.44 -17.33
C LEU A 117 -10.01 -0.99 -15.88
N MET A 118 -9.02 -1.51 -15.14
CA MET A 118 -8.75 -1.04 -13.77
C MET A 118 -8.32 0.42 -13.80
N GLN A 119 -7.43 0.77 -14.73
CA GLN A 119 -6.97 2.15 -14.89
C GLN A 119 -8.13 3.11 -15.18
N ALA A 120 -9.10 2.72 -16.01
CA ALA A 120 -10.28 3.54 -16.26
C ALA A 120 -11.10 3.86 -15.00
N PHE A 121 -11.16 2.95 -14.02
CA PHE A 121 -11.78 3.23 -12.71
C PHE A 121 -10.94 4.15 -11.84
N VAL A 122 -9.61 3.98 -11.87
CA VAL A 122 -8.67 4.87 -11.17
C VAL A 122 -8.81 6.29 -11.70
N ASP A 123 -8.73 6.47 -13.02
CA ASP A 123 -8.81 7.77 -13.68
C ASP A 123 -10.13 8.48 -13.37
N ALA A 124 -11.24 7.74 -13.43
CA ALA A 124 -12.58 8.30 -13.16
C ALA A 124 -12.76 8.79 -11.71
N GLY A 125 -11.95 8.31 -10.76
CA GLY A 125 -12.02 8.69 -9.34
C GLY A 125 -10.82 9.51 -8.87
N SER A 126 -9.87 9.82 -9.74
CA SER A 126 -8.63 10.49 -9.39
C SER A 126 -8.82 12.01 -9.29
N PRO A 127 -8.10 12.68 -8.37
CA PRO A 127 -8.04 14.13 -8.34
C PRO A 127 -7.42 14.67 -9.64
N GLU A 128 -7.70 15.93 -9.96
CA GLU A 128 -6.98 16.60 -11.03
C GLU A 128 -5.51 16.75 -10.63
N VAL A 129 -4.60 16.15 -11.39
CA VAL A 129 -3.16 16.24 -11.14
C VAL A 129 -2.62 17.53 -11.76
N ILE A 130 -2.11 18.42 -10.92
CA ILE A 130 -1.30 19.57 -11.33
C ILE A 130 0.16 19.19 -11.19
N GLU A 131 0.85 19.00 -12.31
CA GLU A 131 2.29 18.81 -12.32
C GLU A 131 2.99 20.16 -12.05
N GLU A 132 3.69 20.27 -10.92
CA GLU A 132 4.62 21.36 -10.67
C GLU A 132 6.04 20.92 -11.03
N GLU A 133 6.66 21.60 -12.00
CA GLU A 133 8.04 21.32 -12.37
C GLU A 133 9.00 21.79 -11.27
N GLU A 134 9.71 20.84 -10.68
CA GLU A 134 10.73 21.12 -9.68
C GLU A 134 12.11 21.15 -10.33
N TRP A 135 12.67 22.36 -10.36
CA TRP A 135 13.96 22.63 -11.00
C TRP A 135 15.12 22.53 -10.00
N TRP A 136 14.86 22.63 -8.70
CA TRP A 136 15.86 22.62 -7.65
C TRP A 136 15.63 21.42 -6.75
N PRO A 137 16.68 20.69 -6.33
CA PRO A 137 16.48 19.66 -5.31
C PRO A 137 16.07 20.33 -4.01
N ASP A 138 15.07 19.79 -3.33
CA ASP A 138 14.78 20.22 -1.96
C ASP A 138 15.98 19.84 -1.07
N LEU A 139 16.70 20.88 -0.62
CA LEU A 139 17.90 20.70 0.20
C LEU A 139 17.58 20.15 1.60
N GLN A 140 16.29 20.05 1.97
CA GLN A 140 15.82 19.39 3.19
C GLN A 140 15.52 17.89 2.98
N SER A 141 15.35 17.42 1.74
CA SER A 141 14.90 16.07 1.40
C SER A 141 16.00 15.14 0.86
N PHE A 142 17.28 15.41 1.15
CA PHE A 142 18.41 14.52 0.76
C PHE A 142 18.29 13.04 1.22
N GLY A 143 17.25 12.66 1.97
CA GLY A 143 16.77 11.29 2.04
C GLY A 143 15.61 11.13 1.07
N GLY A 144 15.89 10.64 -0.15
CA GLY A 144 14.89 10.47 -1.20
C GLY A 144 13.63 9.77 -0.68
N GLY A 145 12.53 10.53 -0.68
CA GLY A 145 11.18 10.01 -0.54
C GLY A 145 10.49 10.29 -1.85
N ASP A 146 10.06 9.24 -2.53
CA ASP A 146 9.19 9.35 -3.68
C ASP A 146 7.83 9.79 -3.13
N ASP A 147 7.44 11.05 -3.33
CA ASP A 147 6.12 11.61 -2.95
C ASP A 147 5.04 11.12 -3.95
N THR A 148 5.16 9.87 -4.40
CA THR A 148 4.19 9.26 -5.30
C THR A 148 2.91 9.00 -4.50
N PRO A 149 1.76 9.55 -4.92
CA PRO A 149 0.50 9.32 -4.21
C PRO A 149 0.21 7.82 -4.15
N PHE A 150 -0.22 7.30 -2.99
CA PHE A 150 -0.34 5.84 -2.79
C PHE A 150 -1.35 5.15 -3.73
N TRP A 151 -2.26 5.88 -4.38
CA TRP A 151 -3.16 5.31 -5.39
C TRP A 151 -2.52 5.21 -6.78
N LEU A 152 -1.38 5.89 -7.01
CA LEU A 152 -0.50 5.67 -8.15
C LEU A 152 0.31 4.40 -7.86
N ARG A 153 0.20 3.41 -8.74
CA ARG A 153 0.67 2.04 -8.48
C ARG A 153 1.80 1.66 -9.44
N PRO A 154 2.54 0.59 -9.16
CA PRO A 154 3.59 0.12 -10.06
C PRO A 154 3.06 -0.21 -11.45
N ASP A 155 3.76 0.25 -12.49
CA ASP A 155 3.36 0.05 -13.89
C ASP A 155 3.54 -1.39 -14.40
N THR A 156 4.10 -2.29 -13.59
CA THR A 156 4.48 -3.63 -14.05
C THR A 156 3.73 -4.73 -13.32
N ALA A 157 2.81 -5.36 -14.04
CA ALA A 157 2.12 -6.56 -13.59
C ALA A 157 2.97 -7.82 -13.81
N LEU A 158 2.84 -8.77 -12.89
CA LEU A 158 3.39 -10.12 -13.01
C LEU A 158 2.60 -10.96 -14.01
N ALA A 159 3.29 -11.92 -14.62
CA ALA A 159 2.65 -12.84 -15.55
C ALA A 159 1.87 -13.92 -14.77
N PRO A 160 0.61 -14.21 -15.14
CA PRO A 160 -0.11 -15.36 -14.61
C PRO A 160 0.51 -16.68 -15.07
N VAL A 161 0.43 -17.71 -14.24
CA VAL A 161 0.84 -19.08 -14.57
C VAL A 161 -0.39 -19.92 -14.94
N GLY A 162 -0.36 -20.61 -16.08
CA GLY A 162 -1.46 -21.45 -16.54
C GLY A 162 -2.74 -20.65 -16.80
N ASP A 163 -3.88 -21.10 -16.27
CA ASP A 163 -5.16 -20.37 -16.34
C ASP A 163 -5.16 -19.12 -15.44
N GLY A 164 -4.10 -18.90 -14.65
CA GLY A 164 -3.82 -17.67 -13.90
C GLY A 164 -4.63 -17.50 -12.62
N ALA A 165 -5.94 -17.81 -12.65
CA ALA A 165 -6.80 -17.73 -11.48
C ALA A 165 -7.89 -18.80 -11.50
N ARG A 166 -8.16 -19.45 -10.36
CA ARG A 166 -9.18 -20.50 -10.26
C ARG A 166 -9.77 -20.67 -8.86
N PRO A 167 -11.05 -21.07 -8.73
CA PRO A 167 -11.65 -21.44 -7.46
C PRO A 167 -11.24 -22.85 -7.04
N HIS A 168 -11.00 -23.05 -5.75
CA HIS A 168 -10.91 -24.39 -5.16
C HIS A 168 -12.27 -25.06 -5.14
N ASP A 169 -12.27 -26.38 -5.22
CA ASP A 169 -13.48 -27.16 -4.95
C ASP A 169 -13.87 -27.06 -3.47
N PRO A 170 -15.16 -27.32 -3.13
CA PRO A 170 -15.62 -27.25 -1.76
C PRO A 170 -14.79 -28.17 -0.86
N ASN A 171 -13.92 -27.58 -0.07
CA ASN A 171 -12.94 -28.24 0.78
C ASN A 171 -13.03 -27.64 2.19
N SER A 172 -12.67 -28.41 3.21
CA SER A 172 -12.47 -27.85 4.55
C SER A 172 -11.22 -26.96 4.58
N ALA A 173 -11.15 -26.00 5.50
CA ALA A 173 -9.94 -25.19 5.68
C ALA A 173 -8.70 -26.07 5.90
N ALA A 174 -8.82 -27.12 6.73
CA ALA A 174 -7.74 -28.09 6.93
C ALA A 174 -7.29 -28.80 5.65
N ALA A 175 -8.20 -29.08 4.71
CA ALA A 175 -7.84 -29.68 3.42
C ALA A 175 -7.12 -28.69 2.50
N ILE A 176 -7.54 -27.42 2.48
CA ILE A 176 -6.85 -26.35 1.73
C ILE A 176 -5.45 -26.12 2.30
N ILE A 177 -5.34 -25.98 3.62
CA ILE A 177 -4.06 -25.80 4.32
C ILE A 177 -3.14 -26.99 4.03
N GLY A 178 -3.64 -28.22 4.19
CA GLY A 178 -2.87 -29.43 3.92
C GLY A 178 -2.44 -29.57 2.46
N TYR A 179 -3.25 -29.10 1.49
CA TYR A 179 -2.89 -29.10 0.07
C TYR A 179 -1.64 -28.26 -0.18
N TYR A 180 -1.60 -27.02 0.31
CA TYR A 180 -0.46 -26.12 0.11
C TYR A 180 0.77 -26.53 0.93
N GLN A 181 0.58 -27.01 2.17
CA GLN A 181 1.68 -27.56 2.97
C GLN A 181 2.36 -28.75 2.29
N ASN A 182 1.58 -29.62 1.63
CA ASN A 182 2.14 -30.73 0.85
C ASN A 182 2.92 -30.27 -0.39
N GLN A 183 2.69 -29.06 -0.87
CA GLN A 183 3.45 -28.43 -1.96
C GLN A 183 4.67 -27.63 -1.46
N GLY A 184 4.88 -27.59 -0.14
CA GLY A 184 6.01 -26.88 0.47
C GLY A 184 5.75 -25.42 0.80
N PHE A 185 4.49 -24.96 0.74
CA PHE A 185 4.11 -23.63 1.22
C PHE A 185 3.88 -23.63 2.74
N GLU A 186 4.31 -22.57 3.40
CA GLU A 186 3.95 -22.30 4.78
C GLU A 186 2.68 -21.44 4.82
N ILE A 187 1.82 -21.68 5.81
CA ILE A 187 0.60 -20.88 6.05
C ILE A 187 0.64 -20.42 7.50
N GLY A 188 0.59 -19.11 7.72
CA GLY A 188 0.56 -18.50 9.05
C GLY A 188 -0.71 -18.83 9.84
N GLU A 189 -0.65 -18.68 11.16
CA GLU A 189 -1.78 -18.95 12.05
C GLU A 189 -2.96 -18.03 11.77
N GLU A 190 -2.70 -16.76 11.47
CA GLU A 190 -3.70 -15.75 11.13
C GLU A 190 -4.40 -16.09 9.80
N THR A 191 -3.64 -16.46 8.77
CA THR A 191 -4.20 -16.89 7.47
C THR A 191 -4.98 -18.19 7.61
N ALA A 192 -4.48 -19.16 8.38
CA ALA A 192 -5.23 -20.38 8.69
C ALA A 192 -6.55 -20.09 9.41
N SER A 193 -6.54 -19.18 10.39
CA SER A 193 -7.73 -18.74 11.12
C SER A 193 -8.74 -18.03 10.21
N ALA A 194 -8.28 -17.19 9.30
CA ALA A 194 -9.12 -16.55 8.30
C ALA A 194 -9.75 -17.57 7.33
N LEU A 195 -8.97 -18.56 6.86
CA LEU A 195 -9.47 -19.66 6.03
C LEU A 195 -10.55 -20.48 6.74
N GLU A 196 -10.35 -20.81 8.02
CA GLU A 196 -11.35 -21.49 8.84
C GLU A 196 -12.65 -20.70 8.94
N ARG A 197 -12.55 -19.38 9.13
CA ARG A 197 -13.72 -18.51 9.20
C ARG A 197 -14.48 -18.47 7.88
N TYR A 198 -13.79 -18.31 6.77
CA TYR A 198 -14.41 -18.26 5.44
C TYR A 198 -15.10 -19.58 5.10
N VAL A 199 -14.37 -20.69 5.19
CA VAL A 199 -14.92 -22.01 4.87
C VAL A 199 -16.06 -22.37 5.83
N GLY A 200 -15.94 -22.02 7.12
CA GLY A 200 -17.01 -22.19 8.11
C GLY A 200 -18.27 -21.38 7.80
N ALA A 201 -18.11 -20.21 7.16
CA ALA A 201 -19.21 -19.39 6.65
C ALA A 201 -19.72 -19.84 5.27
N GLY A 202 -19.16 -20.92 4.69
CA GLY A 202 -19.55 -21.44 3.38
C GLY A 202 -18.98 -20.68 2.19
N TRP A 203 -17.98 -19.84 2.39
CA TRP A 203 -17.32 -19.09 1.33
C TRP A 203 -16.42 -20.00 0.49
N THR A 204 -16.20 -19.58 -0.75
CA THR A 204 -15.26 -20.24 -1.68
C THR A 204 -13.90 -19.55 -1.61
N ILE A 205 -12.85 -20.36 -1.49
CA ILE A 205 -11.47 -19.91 -1.62
C ILE A 205 -11.01 -20.12 -3.06
N SER A 206 -10.37 -19.13 -3.63
CA SER A 206 -9.76 -19.12 -4.96
C SER A 206 -8.29 -18.78 -4.85
N GLU A 207 -7.55 -19.07 -5.91
CA GLU A 207 -6.13 -18.74 -6.01
C GLU A 207 -5.81 -17.97 -7.30
N ILE A 208 -4.80 -17.12 -7.25
CA ILE A 208 -4.09 -16.57 -8.40
C ILE A 208 -2.67 -17.15 -8.38
N SER A 209 -2.23 -17.78 -9.46
CA SER A 209 -0.87 -18.28 -9.61
C SER A 209 -0.03 -17.32 -10.43
N LEU A 210 1.13 -16.93 -9.88
CA LEU A 210 2.00 -15.89 -10.42
C LEU A 210 3.40 -16.46 -10.67
N ASP A 211 4.03 -16.01 -11.75
CA ASP A 211 5.47 -16.21 -11.95
C ASP A 211 6.21 -15.08 -11.22
N PRO A 212 6.89 -15.35 -10.09
CA PRO A 212 7.53 -14.30 -9.32
C PRO A 212 8.76 -13.70 -10.01
N ALA A 213 9.31 -14.32 -11.07
CA ALA A 213 10.60 -13.99 -11.68
C ALA A 213 11.80 -14.00 -10.67
N PRO A 214 13.04 -14.24 -11.12
CA PRO A 214 14.20 -14.39 -10.22
C PRO A 214 14.81 -13.05 -9.70
N GLU A 215 14.03 -11.98 -9.57
CA GLU A 215 14.51 -10.65 -9.14
C GLU A 215 13.58 -10.05 -8.06
N SER A 216 13.96 -8.90 -7.47
CA SER A 216 13.12 -8.22 -6.47
C SER A 216 11.74 -7.91 -7.06
N LEU A 217 10.69 -8.14 -6.24
CA LEU A 217 9.30 -7.83 -6.58
C LEU A 217 8.87 -6.45 -6.05
N ASP A 218 9.82 -5.65 -5.55
CA ASP A 218 9.58 -4.26 -5.18
C ASP A 218 8.95 -3.52 -6.36
N ALA A 219 7.72 -3.04 -6.16
CA ALA A 219 6.91 -2.37 -7.17
C ALA A 219 6.48 -3.30 -8.34
N ARG A 220 5.81 -4.41 -8.01
CA ARG A 220 5.08 -5.25 -8.97
C ARG A 220 3.64 -5.46 -8.54
N SER A 221 2.71 -5.49 -9.49
CA SER A 221 1.31 -5.84 -9.23
C SER A 221 0.97 -7.25 -9.72
N THR A 222 -0.09 -7.83 -9.17
CA THR A 222 -0.72 -9.03 -9.76
C THR A 222 -1.41 -8.65 -11.07
N PRO A 223 -1.67 -9.61 -11.99
CA PRO A 223 -2.60 -9.36 -13.06
C PRO A 223 -3.98 -8.96 -12.49
N VAL A 224 -4.70 -8.09 -13.21
CA VAL A 224 -6.05 -7.71 -12.81
C VAL A 224 -6.98 -8.90 -13.00
N VAL A 225 -7.70 -9.28 -11.95
CA VAL A 225 -8.65 -10.40 -12.00
C VAL A 225 -10.07 -9.89 -11.89
N GLU A 226 -10.89 -10.23 -12.89
CA GLU A 226 -12.35 -10.07 -12.83
C GLU A 226 -12.99 -11.30 -12.19
N MET A 227 -13.89 -11.06 -11.23
CA MET A 227 -14.69 -12.08 -10.57
C MET A 227 -16.18 -11.73 -10.66
N ARG A 228 -17.02 -12.74 -10.90
CA ARG A 228 -18.48 -12.63 -10.84
C ARG A 228 -19.06 -13.70 -9.95
N PHE A 229 -19.83 -13.31 -8.95
CA PHE A 229 -20.41 -14.22 -7.95
C PHE A 229 -21.69 -13.65 -7.34
N ALA A 230 -22.50 -14.52 -6.74
CA ALA A 230 -23.64 -14.08 -5.95
C ALA A 230 -23.17 -13.56 -4.59
N SER A 231 -23.70 -12.41 -4.17
CA SER A 231 -23.41 -11.81 -2.86
C SER A 231 -24.65 -11.12 -2.30
N PRO A 232 -24.98 -11.31 -1.01
CA PRO A 232 -26.14 -10.65 -0.38
C PRO A 232 -25.97 -9.14 -0.23
N GLU A 233 -24.73 -8.65 -0.24
CA GLU A 233 -24.35 -7.25 -0.07
C GLU A 233 -23.05 -6.95 -0.82
N PRO A 234 -22.74 -5.68 -1.15
CA PRO A 234 -21.45 -5.30 -1.73
C PRO A 234 -20.32 -5.48 -0.71
N ILE A 235 -19.34 -6.31 -1.05
CA ILE A 235 -18.24 -6.70 -0.15
C ILE A 235 -16.88 -6.68 -0.87
N ALA A 236 -15.85 -6.17 -0.19
CA ALA A 236 -14.45 -6.29 -0.60
C ALA A 236 -13.72 -7.19 0.42
N PRO A 237 -13.41 -8.45 0.05
CA PRO A 237 -12.69 -9.39 0.89
C PRO A 237 -11.28 -8.88 1.18
N VAL A 238 -10.93 -8.82 2.47
CA VAL A 238 -9.63 -8.38 2.96
C VAL A 238 -9.13 -9.23 4.13
N LEU A 239 -9.97 -10.06 4.78
CA LEU A 239 -9.58 -10.76 6.00
C LEU A 239 -8.37 -11.69 5.83
N LEU A 240 -8.16 -12.29 4.65
CA LEU A 240 -6.96 -13.09 4.40
C LEU A 240 -5.66 -12.26 4.50
N THR A 241 -5.73 -10.96 4.24
CA THR A 241 -4.57 -10.04 4.42
C THR A 241 -4.17 -9.88 5.88
N ALA A 242 -5.00 -10.30 6.84
CA ALA A 242 -4.68 -10.21 8.27
C ALA A 242 -3.41 -10.98 8.68
N GLY A 243 -3.01 -12.00 7.91
CA GLY A 243 -1.74 -12.72 8.12
C GLY A 243 -0.51 -12.05 7.51
N GLY A 244 -0.67 -10.92 6.81
CA GLY A 244 0.43 -10.13 6.27
C GLY A 244 1.26 -9.47 7.36
N ALA A 245 2.55 -9.31 7.08
CA ALA A 245 3.52 -8.61 7.91
C ALA A 245 3.68 -7.13 7.53
N LEU A 246 3.34 -6.74 6.29
CA LEU A 246 3.46 -5.37 5.80
C LEU A 246 2.23 -4.52 6.10
N PRO A 247 2.38 -3.21 6.37
CA PRO A 247 1.26 -2.28 6.24
C PRO A 247 0.60 -2.41 4.86
N VAL A 248 -0.73 -2.39 4.82
CA VAL A 248 -1.47 -2.54 3.56
C VAL A 248 -2.34 -1.31 3.28
N ASP A 249 -2.22 -0.77 2.07
CA ASP A 249 -3.10 0.28 1.55
C ASP A 249 -4.26 -0.34 0.76
N LEU A 250 -5.49 0.00 1.13
CA LEU A 250 -6.70 -0.44 0.48
C LEU A 250 -7.32 0.72 -0.29
N SER A 251 -7.56 0.55 -1.59
CA SER A 251 -8.35 1.48 -2.41
C SER A 251 -9.54 0.74 -3.01
N THR A 252 -10.75 1.06 -2.54
CA THR A 252 -11.98 0.43 -3.01
C THR A 252 -12.83 1.40 -3.81
N TYR A 253 -13.19 1.01 -5.03
CA TYR A 253 -14.04 1.73 -5.97
C TYR A 253 -15.40 1.03 -6.01
N VAL A 254 -16.40 1.60 -5.36
CA VAL A 254 -17.73 0.98 -5.26
C VAL A 254 -18.71 1.70 -6.17
N ILE A 255 -19.38 0.94 -7.02
CA ILE A 255 -20.35 1.42 -8.00
C ILE A 255 -21.75 1.06 -7.51
N GLY A 256 -22.65 2.04 -7.55
CA GLY A 256 -24.06 1.84 -7.26
C GLY A 256 -24.93 2.90 -7.92
N THR A 257 -26.24 2.83 -7.68
CA THR A 257 -27.19 3.87 -8.10
C THR A 257 -27.06 5.16 -7.29
N GLU A 258 -26.43 5.08 -6.12
CA GLU A 258 -26.18 6.17 -5.18
C GLU A 258 -24.83 5.97 -4.50
N ARG A 259 -24.40 6.95 -3.68
CA ARG A 259 -23.18 6.85 -2.90
C ARG A 259 -23.28 5.68 -1.92
N LEU A 260 -22.28 4.81 -1.94
CA LEU A 260 -22.16 3.69 -1.02
C LEU A 260 -20.97 3.94 -0.08
N ASP A 261 -21.24 4.01 1.22
CA ASP A 261 -20.21 4.16 2.25
C ASP A 261 -19.94 2.82 2.94
N ARG A 262 -18.72 2.69 3.46
CA ARG A 262 -18.34 1.54 4.25
C ARG A 262 -19.23 1.41 5.50
N THR A 263 -19.73 0.21 5.73
CA THR A 263 -20.55 -0.14 6.90
C THR A 263 -19.78 -0.93 7.97
N SER A 264 -18.64 -1.54 7.61
CA SER A 264 -17.81 -2.26 8.57
C SER A 264 -16.88 -1.34 9.39
N THR A 265 -16.60 -1.72 10.64
CA THR A 265 -15.71 -1.00 11.57
C THR A 265 -14.32 -1.63 11.62
N PRO A 266 -13.24 -0.90 11.96
CA PRO A 266 -13.17 0.54 12.30
C PRO A 266 -13.02 1.47 11.07
N SER A 267 -13.40 2.73 11.26
CA SER A 267 -13.67 3.72 10.20
C SER A 267 -12.48 4.63 9.83
N SER A 268 -11.22 4.17 9.91
CA SER A 268 -10.08 5.00 9.47
C SER A 268 -10.06 5.23 7.95
N ALA A 269 -10.98 4.59 7.23
CA ALA A 269 -11.19 4.78 5.81
C ALA A 269 -11.68 6.21 5.49
N THR A 270 -11.13 6.79 4.43
CA THR A 270 -11.47 8.12 3.95
C THR A 270 -12.12 8.00 2.56
N VAL A 271 -13.23 8.71 2.36
CA VAL A 271 -13.84 8.81 1.03
C VAL A 271 -13.09 9.89 0.26
N ARG A 272 -12.34 9.50 -0.77
CA ARG A 272 -11.61 10.40 -1.66
C ARG A 272 -12.52 11.02 -2.72
N PHE A 273 -13.41 10.22 -3.29
CA PHE A 273 -14.30 10.66 -4.37
C PHE A 273 -15.69 10.03 -4.20
N SER A 274 -16.73 10.78 -4.56
CA SER A 274 -18.07 10.25 -4.78
C SER A 274 -18.79 11.09 -5.81
N GLY A 275 -18.97 10.55 -7.01
CA GLY A 275 -19.53 11.29 -8.13
C GLY A 275 -20.04 10.39 -9.26
N PRO A 276 -20.73 10.98 -10.25
CA PRO A 276 -21.24 10.23 -11.39
C PRO A 276 -20.09 9.76 -12.28
N VAL A 277 -20.23 8.53 -12.78
CA VAL A 277 -19.41 7.97 -13.86
C VAL A 277 -20.35 7.53 -14.98
N ASP A 278 -20.01 7.87 -16.21
CA ASP A 278 -20.84 7.60 -17.37
C ASP A 278 -20.02 7.09 -18.57
N VAL A 279 -20.72 6.39 -19.46
CA VAL A 279 -20.12 5.77 -20.65
C VAL A 279 -19.65 6.78 -21.71
N ALA A 280 -20.12 8.03 -21.66
CA ALA A 280 -19.69 9.05 -22.60
C ALA A 280 -18.30 9.59 -22.25
N THR A 281 -17.99 9.70 -20.95
CA THR A 281 -16.67 10.07 -20.45
C THR A 281 -15.72 8.88 -20.34
N SER A 282 -16.22 7.69 -19.99
CA SER A 282 -15.41 6.49 -19.79
C SER A 282 -15.96 5.28 -20.58
N PRO A 283 -15.74 5.21 -21.90
CA PRO A 283 -16.30 4.14 -22.74
C PRO A 283 -15.86 2.72 -22.35
N LEU A 284 -14.65 2.57 -21.78
CA LEU A 284 -14.15 1.28 -21.28
C LEU A 284 -15.00 0.70 -20.15
N LEU A 285 -15.78 1.55 -19.44
CA LEU A 285 -16.64 1.14 -18.34
C LEU A 285 -18.05 0.72 -18.81
N ALA A 286 -18.34 0.70 -20.11
CA ALA A 286 -19.68 0.45 -20.65
C ALA A 286 -20.35 -0.81 -20.07
N ASP A 287 -19.64 -1.95 -20.07
CA ASP A 287 -20.15 -3.21 -19.56
C ASP A 287 -20.38 -3.21 -18.03
N TRP A 288 -19.69 -2.33 -17.30
CA TRP A 288 -19.84 -2.19 -15.84
C TRP A 288 -20.99 -1.27 -15.48
N LEU A 289 -21.32 -0.32 -16.35
CA LEU A 289 -22.36 0.68 -16.16
C LEU A 289 -23.72 0.25 -16.77
N GLU A 290 -23.75 -0.80 -17.59
CA GLU A 290 -24.97 -1.34 -18.21
C GLU A 290 -26.08 -1.66 -17.19
N PRO A 291 -25.82 -2.31 -16.04
CA PRO A 291 -26.86 -2.57 -15.03
C PRO A 291 -27.50 -1.29 -14.45
N TYR A 292 -26.83 -0.15 -14.58
CA TYR A 292 -27.27 1.15 -14.09
C TYR A 292 -27.79 2.05 -15.22
N GLY A 293 -27.97 1.52 -16.44
CA GLY A 293 -28.45 2.30 -17.58
C GLY A 293 -27.40 3.20 -18.22
N GLY A 294 -26.12 2.90 -18.05
CA GLY A 294 -25.00 3.64 -18.64
C GLY A 294 -24.47 4.80 -17.78
N THR A 295 -24.99 4.99 -16.57
CA THR A 295 -24.49 5.98 -15.61
C THR A 295 -24.67 5.43 -14.19
N ALA A 296 -23.64 5.55 -13.36
CA ALA A 296 -23.68 5.13 -11.97
C ALA A 296 -22.99 6.16 -11.06
N VAL A 297 -23.16 6.03 -9.75
CA VAL A 297 -22.33 6.75 -8.78
C VAL A 297 -21.18 5.85 -8.38
N MET A 298 -19.96 6.34 -8.54
CA MET A 298 -18.76 5.69 -8.03
C MET A 298 -18.31 6.37 -6.74
N THR A 299 -18.03 5.57 -5.71
CA THR A 299 -17.46 6.04 -4.44
C THR A 299 -16.09 5.40 -4.25
N VAL A 300 -15.07 6.21 -4.01
CA VAL A 300 -13.69 5.76 -3.82
C VAL A 300 -13.32 5.93 -2.36
N VAL A 301 -12.96 4.82 -1.74
CA VAL A 301 -12.65 4.71 -0.32
C VAL A 301 -11.24 4.20 -0.17
N ASP A 302 -10.39 5.01 0.47
CA ASP A 302 -9.01 4.66 0.75
C ASP A 302 -8.80 4.40 2.24
N GLN A 303 -7.98 3.42 2.57
CA GLN A 303 -7.62 3.10 3.95
C GLN A 303 -6.21 2.53 4.02
N THR A 304 -5.38 3.11 4.89
CA THR A 304 -4.12 2.47 5.31
C THR A 304 -4.34 1.64 6.56
N ILE A 305 -3.87 0.40 6.54
CA ILE A 305 -3.87 -0.52 7.68
C ILE A 305 -2.42 -0.75 8.08
N SER A 306 -1.99 -0.05 9.13
CA SER A 306 -0.61 -0.14 9.61
C SER A 306 -0.25 -1.48 10.23
N ASN A 307 -1.24 -2.27 10.67
CA ASN A 307 -1.05 -3.60 11.22
C ASN A 307 -2.16 -4.54 10.73
N PRO A 308 -1.89 -5.38 9.71
CA PRO A 308 -2.90 -6.25 9.12
C PRO A 308 -3.58 -7.19 10.12
N SER A 309 -2.87 -7.66 11.15
CA SER A 309 -3.44 -8.55 12.19
C SER A 309 -4.64 -7.95 12.95
N GLN A 310 -4.90 -6.64 12.83
CA GLN A 310 -6.08 -5.98 13.38
C GLN A 310 -7.34 -6.15 12.53
N LEU A 311 -7.20 -6.63 11.29
CA LEU A 311 -8.33 -6.99 10.44
C LEU A 311 -9.09 -8.16 11.06
N SER A 312 -10.38 -7.92 11.33
CA SER A 312 -11.27 -8.89 11.97
C SER A 312 -12.46 -9.27 11.10
N ASP A 313 -12.78 -8.44 10.10
CA ASP A 313 -13.89 -8.59 9.18
C ASP A 313 -13.54 -8.00 7.81
N ASP A 314 -14.32 -8.38 6.80
CA ASP A 314 -14.24 -7.81 5.47
C ASP A 314 -14.84 -6.41 5.36
N VAL A 315 -14.56 -5.72 4.26
CA VAL A 315 -15.12 -4.41 3.99
C VAL A 315 -16.48 -4.55 3.33
N THR A 316 -17.55 -4.15 4.02
CA THR A 316 -18.91 -4.11 3.46
C THR A 316 -19.35 -2.66 3.21
N PHE A 317 -20.26 -2.49 2.26
CA PHE A 317 -20.78 -1.17 1.87
C PHE A 317 -22.30 -1.13 1.94
N GLY A 318 -22.83 0.07 2.17
CA GLY A 318 -24.27 0.32 2.18
C GLY A 318 -24.61 1.76 1.80
N PRO A 319 -25.91 2.05 1.59
CA PRO A 319 -26.37 3.40 1.24
C PRO A 319 -25.84 4.46 2.20
N SER A 320 -25.25 5.52 1.64
CA SER A 320 -24.78 6.66 2.41
C SER A 320 -25.89 7.66 2.71
N ILE A 321 -25.78 8.35 3.83
CA ILE A 321 -26.58 9.54 4.15
C ILE A 321 -25.90 10.85 3.71
N TYR A 322 -24.66 10.77 3.21
CA TYR A 322 -23.85 11.90 2.78
C TYR A 322 -23.97 12.11 1.27
N GLY A 323 -23.69 13.34 0.82
CA GLY A 323 -23.75 13.71 -0.61
C GLY A 323 -22.48 13.37 -1.38
N ALA A 324 -22.36 13.91 -2.58
CA ALA A 324 -21.17 13.80 -3.42
C ALA A 324 -19.90 14.36 -2.74
N VAL A 325 -18.74 13.87 -3.17
CA VAL A 325 -17.40 14.30 -2.72
C VAL A 325 -16.54 14.50 -3.96
N ASP A 326 -16.08 15.73 -4.19
CA ASP A 326 -15.12 16.00 -5.25
C ASP A 326 -13.74 15.47 -4.84
N ALA A 327 -13.05 14.81 -5.78
CA ALA A 327 -11.68 14.32 -5.57
C ALA A 327 -10.69 15.47 -5.29
N GLY A 328 -11.04 16.71 -5.69
CA GLY A 328 -10.20 17.88 -5.53
C GLY A 328 -9.04 17.90 -6.53
N THR A 329 -7.95 18.53 -6.12
CA THR A 329 -6.75 18.75 -6.94
C THR A 329 -5.53 18.29 -6.16
N GLU A 330 -4.65 17.54 -6.81
CA GLU A 330 -3.39 17.07 -6.25
C GLU A 330 -2.22 17.71 -6.99
N VAL A 331 -1.23 18.24 -6.26
CA VAL A 331 -0.01 18.77 -6.87
C VAL A 331 1.07 17.70 -6.81
N VAL A 332 1.43 17.13 -7.96
CA VAL A 332 2.56 16.20 -8.07
C VAL A 332 3.78 16.99 -8.52
N ARG A 333 4.87 16.94 -7.74
CA ARG A 333 6.12 17.62 -8.07
C ARG A 333 6.99 16.70 -8.91
N VAL A 334 7.32 17.11 -10.13
CA VAL A 334 8.16 16.32 -11.04
C VAL A 334 9.55 16.95 -11.10
N GLU A 335 10.55 16.24 -10.57
CA GLU A 335 11.94 16.66 -10.67
C GLU A 335 12.44 16.61 -12.12
N ARG A 336 12.93 17.74 -12.63
CA ARG A 336 13.60 17.76 -13.94
C ARG A 336 15.05 17.34 -13.78
N ILE A 337 15.46 16.24 -14.40
CA ILE A 337 16.85 15.75 -14.38
C ILE A 337 17.50 15.95 -15.74
N ILE A 338 18.71 16.50 -15.77
CA ILE A 338 19.56 16.62 -16.96
C ILE A 338 20.88 15.89 -16.68
N LEU A 339 21.18 14.84 -17.46
CA LEU A 339 22.39 14.01 -17.31
C LEU A 339 22.57 13.41 -15.89
N GLY A 340 21.47 13.04 -15.23
CA GLY A 340 21.50 12.47 -13.87
C GLY A 340 21.68 13.50 -12.75
N ILE A 341 21.60 14.80 -13.05
CA ILE A 341 21.69 15.90 -12.09
C ILE A 341 20.41 16.76 -12.19
N PRO A 342 19.85 17.25 -11.07
CA PRO A 342 18.74 18.20 -11.10
C PRO A 342 19.00 19.39 -12.03
N ALA A 343 18.01 19.71 -12.88
CA ALA A 343 18.13 20.63 -14.00
C ALA A 343 18.57 22.04 -13.55
N GLY A 344 18.10 22.52 -12.40
CA GLY A 344 18.48 23.82 -11.86
C GLY A 344 19.97 23.92 -11.55
N ILE A 345 20.59 22.87 -11.00
CA ILE A 345 22.04 22.83 -10.77
C ILE A 345 22.78 22.91 -12.10
N MET A 346 22.34 22.12 -13.09
CA MET A 346 22.95 22.07 -14.42
C MET A 346 22.86 23.42 -15.14
N LEU A 347 21.69 24.07 -15.10
CA LEU A 347 21.46 25.37 -15.72
C LEU A 347 22.31 26.47 -15.09
N VAL A 348 22.47 26.48 -13.77
CA VAL A 348 23.33 27.44 -13.07
C VAL A 348 24.80 27.22 -13.43
N ALA A 349 25.28 25.98 -13.37
CA ALA A 349 26.65 25.64 -13.71
C ALA A 349 26.97 25.97 -15.16
N GLY A 350 26.07 25.62 -16.09
CA GLY A 350 26.16 25.96 -17.50
C GLY A 350 26.18 27.47 -17.73
N GLY A 351 25.27 28.20 -17.08
CA GLY A 351 25.23 29.67 -17.15
C GLY A 351 26.51 30.33 -16.66
N MET A 352 27.06 29.88 -15.52
CA MET A 352 28.33 30.39 -14.99
C MET A 352 29.51 30.14 -15.94
N LEU A 353 29.54 28.98 -16.60
CA LEU A 353 30.59 28.64 -17.57
C LEU A 353 30.55 29.57 -18.79
N VAL A 354 29.35 29.87 -19.30
CA VAL A 354 29.16 30.83 -20.40
C VAL A 354 29.64 32.23 -20.00
N VAL A 355 29.29 32.71 -18.80
CA VAL A 355 29.75 34.02 -18.29
C VAL A 355 31.27 34.05 -18.14
N ALA A 356 31.89 32.98 -17.62
CA ALA A 356 33.34 32.89 -17.49
C ALA A 356 34.04 32.91 -18.86
N ALA A 357 33.52 32.15 -19.83
CA ALA A 357 34.06 32.11 -21.19
C ALA A 357 33.96 33.49 -21.88
N ALA A 358 32.81 34.17 -21.75
CA ALA A 358 32.62 35.53 -22.23
C ALA A 358 33.62 36.51 -21.57
N GLY A 359 33.79 36.43 -20.24
CA GLY A 359 34.74 37.25 -19.50
C GLY A 359 36.19 37.06 -19.97
N VAL A 360 36.63 35.82 -20.19
CA VAL A 360 37.96 35.53 -20.76
C VAL A 360 38.10 36.09 -22.17
N THR A 361 37.05 36.01 -22.98
CA THR A 361 37.08 36.45 -24.38
C THR A 361 37.15 37.97 -24.48
N ILE A 362 36.33 38.67 -23.69
CA ILE A 362 36.36 40.14 -23.57
C ILE A 362 37.70 40.61 -23.01
N SER A 363 38.21 39.96 -21.95
CA SER A 363 39.51 40.29 -21.38
C SER A 363 40.64 40.14 -22.40
N ARG A 364 40.62 39.11 -23.25
CA ARG A 364 41.62 38.91 -24.31
C ARG A 364 41.51 39.98 -25.41
N LEU A 365 40.30 40.39 -25.78
CA LEU A 365 40.10 41.46 -26.75
C LEU A 365 40.60 42.81 -26.21
N MET A 366 40.30 43.13 -24.95
CA MET A 366 40.80 44.36 -24.30
C MET A 366 42.33 44.38 -24.15
N GLN A 367 42.96 43.25 -23.83
CA GLN A 367 44.42 43.16 -23.74
C GLN A 367 45.13 43.30 -25.11
N ARG A 368 44.45 42.96 -26.22
CA ARG A 368 44.97 43.20 -27.57
C ARG A 368 44.89 44.68 -27.94
N GLY A 369 43.78 45.36 -27.61
CA GLY A 369 43.61 46.79 -27.86
C GLY A 369 44.51 47.72 -27.03
N TYR A 370 45.18 47.22 -25.99
CA TYR A 370 46.15 47.99 -25.19
C TYR A 370 47.61 47.85 -25.67
N ARG A 371 47.86 46.97 -26.66
CA ARG A 371 49.20 46.71 -27.20
C ARG A 371 49.45 47.36 -28.57
N ASP A 372 48.42 47.96 -29.14
CA ASP A 372 48.48 48.90 -30.26
C ASP A 372 48.36 50.33 -29.70
#